data_AF-A0A5K1DZ20-F1
#
_entry.id   AF-A0A5K1DZ20-F1
#
_cell.length_a   1.000
_cell.length_b   1.000
_cell.length_c   1.000
_cell.angle_alpha   90.00
_cell.angle_beta   90.00
_cell.angle_gamma   90.00
#
_symmetry.space_group_name_H-M   'P 1'
#
loop_
_entity.id
_entity.type
_entity.pdbx_description
1 polymer ?
#
loop_
_entity_poly.entity_id
_entity_poly.type
_entity_poly.pdbx_seq_one_letter_code
_entity_poly.pdbx_strand_id
1 'polypeptide(L)' 'VLFTGFAYGGLSELSEEDYLSCSMGSTIAGEIGVFGYKPSILMDMLAGKRAEVGTKVGAYIRTFSGDCSPSDLETALQ' A
#
# COMPACT_ATOMS: atom_id res chain seq x y z
N VAL A 1 -15.72 -4.46 -6.02
CA VAL A 1 -14.71 -4.50 -7.10
C VAL A 1 -13.43 -5.01 -6.47
N LEU A 2 -12.79 -5.99 -7.10
CA LEU A 2 -11.45 -6.46 -6.75
C LEU A 2 -10.49 -5.94 -7.82
N PHE A 3 -9.36 -5.41 -7.42
CA PHE A 3 -8.36 -4.91 -8.35
C PHE A 3 -6.95 -5.22 -7.86
N THR A 4 -6.06 -5.42 -8.84
CA THR A 4 -4.64 -5.66 -8.61
C THR A 4 -3.87 -4.96 -9.72
N GLY A 5 -2.79 -4.26 -9.36
CA GLY A 5 -1.81 -3.75 -10.29
C GLY A 5 -0.41 -4.18 -9.89
N PHE A 6 0.50 -4.24 -10.86
CA PHE A 6 1.88 -4.61 -10.62
C PHE A 6 2.83 -3.78 -11.48
N ALA A 7 4.07 -3.70 -11.03
CA ALA A 7 5.19 -3.20 -11.83
C ALA A 7 6.40 -4.10 -11.59
N TYR A 8 7.22 -4.27 -12.64
CA TYR A 8 8.55 -4.86 -12.50
C TYR A 8 9.45 -3.95 -11.66
N GLY A 9 10.45 -4.55 -11.07
CA GLY A 9 11.32 -3.90 -10.09
C GLY A 9 10.91 -4.20 -8.66
N GLY A 10 11.80 -3.94 -7.71
CA GLY A 10 11.62 -4.33 -6.33
C GLY A 10 12.91 -4.20 -5.54
N LEU A 11 13.05 -5.01 -4.49
CA LEU A 11 14.23 -4.96 -3.62
C LEU A 11 15.54 -5.27 -4.36
N SER A 12 15.49 -5.93 -5.51
CA SER A 12 16.69 -6.25 -6.31
C SER A 12 17.34 -5.04 -6.98
N GLU A 13 16.62 -3.92 -7.10
CA GLU A 13 17.11 -2.69 -7.75
C GLU A 13 17.74 -1.71 -6.75
N LEU A 14 17.68 -2.04 -5.46
CA LEU A 14 18.21 -1.21 -4.38
C LEU A 14 19.69 -1.50 -4.14
N SER A 15 20.40 -0.49 -3.63
CA SER A 15 21.70 -0.69 -3.02
C SER A 15 21.56 -1.52 -1.74
N GLU A 16 22.65 -2.17 -1.32
CA GLU A 16 22.65 -3.00 -0.11
C GLU A 16 22.32 -2.20 1.15
N GLU A 17 22.76 -0.93 1.22
CA GLU A 17 22.47 0.00 2.31
C GLU A 17 20.96 0.27 2.48
N ASP A 18 20.20 0.28 1.39
CA ASP A 18 18.76 0.58 1.40
C ASP A 18 17.88 -0.67 1.59
N TYR A 19 18.43 -1.87 1.38
CA TYR A 19 17.67 -3.12 1.37
C TYR A 19 16.86 -3.35 2.65
N LEU A 20 17.49 -3.20 3.83
CA LEU A 20 16.82 -3.43 5.11
C LEU A 20 15.72 -2.41 5.36
N SER A 21 16.00 -1.13 5.11
CA SER A 21 15.05 -0.03 5.26
C SER A 21 13.82 -0.23 4.37
N CYS A 22 14.02 -0.59 3.10
CA CYS A 22 12.93 -0.80 2.16
C CYS A 22 12.18 -2.11 2.39
N SER A 23 12.85 -3.19 2.78
CA SER A 23 12.20 -4.48 3.08
C SER A 23 11.28 -4.41 4.30
N MET A 24 11.64 -3.61 5.32
CA MET A 24 10.80 -3.35 6.49
C MET A 24 9.84 -2.16 6.30
N GLY A 25 10.00 -1.38 5.24
CA GLY A 25 9.28 -0.12 5.02
C GLY A 25 7.76 -0.29 5.08
N SER A 26 7.20 -1.34 4.45
CA SER A 26 5.75 -1.60 4.50
C SER A 26 5.25 -1.90 5.92
N THR A 27 6.01 -2.67 6.71
CA THR A 27 5.67 -2.98 8.10
C THR A 27 5.70 -1.72 8.95
N ILE A 28 6.79 -0.94 8.85
CA ILE A 28 6.95 0.29 9.61
C ILE A 28 5.83 1.28 9.26
N ALA A 29 5.55 1.48 7.97
CA ALA A 29 4.48 2.37 7.52
C ALA A 29 3.10 1.93 8.03
N GLY A 30 2.83 0.62 8.13
CA GLY A 30 1.60 0.12 8.75
C GLY A 30 1.42 0.58 10.20
N GLU A 31 2.50 0.66 10.97
CA GLU A 31 2.50 1.05 12.38
C GLU A 31 2.50 2.57 12.58
N ILE A 32 3.32 3.30 11.83
CA ILE A 32 3.55 4.74 12.07
C ILE A 32 2.66 5.64 11.21
N GLY A 33 2.12 5.12 10.11
CA GLY A 33 1.34 5.87 9.15
C GLY A 33 1.70 5.53 7.71
N VAL A 34 0.66 5.38 6.90
CA VAL A 34 0.73 5.01 5.49
C VAL A 34 0.20 6.18 4.65
N PHE A 35 0.79 6.41 3.48
CA PHE A 35 0.38 7.47 2.54
C PHE A 35 0.35 8.90 3.14
N GLY A 36 1.16 9.15 4.18
CA GLY A 36 1.22 10.46 4.85
C GLY A 36 0.16 10.67 5.94
N TYR A 37 -0.65 9.66 6.25
CA TYR A 37 -1.68 9.71 7.29
C TYR A 37 -1.33 8.80 8.47
N LYS A 38 -1.58 9.27 9.69
CA LYS A 38 -1.55 8.41 10.87
C LYS A 38 -2.64 7.33 10.76
N PRO A 39 -2.44 6.11 11.29
CA PRO A 39 -3.41 5.02 11.15
C PRO A 39 -4.83 5.40 11.57
N SER A 40 -4.97 6.11 12.70
CA SER A 40 -6.28 6.56 13.20
C SER A 40 -6.97 7.55 12.25
N ILE A 41 -6.22 8.50 11.68
CA ILE A 41 -6.78 9.48 10.74
C ILE A 41 -7.21 8.81 9.45
N LEU A 42 -6.42 7.86 8.94
CA LEU A 42 -6.79 7.10 7.75
C LEU A 42 -8.05 6.25 7.98
N MET A 43 -8.17 5.60 9.15
CA MET A 43 -9.38 4.88 9.53
C MET A 43 -10.59 5.80 9.59
N ASP A 44 -10.47 6.99 10.17
CA ASP A 44 -11.55 7.98 10.22
C ASP A 44 -11.94 8.50 8.82
N MET A 45 -10.96 8.74 7.94
CA MET A 45 -11.20 9.16 6.56
C MET A 45 -11.94 8.11 5.72
N LEU A 46 -11.70 6.83 6.01
CA LEU A 46 -12.36 5.71 5.36
C LEU A 46 -13.65 5.27 6.06
N ALA A 47 -14.02 5.90 7.18
CA ALA A 47 -15.23 5.55 7.93
C ALA A 47 -16.49 5.66 7.05
N GLY A 48 -17.28 4.59 7.02
CA GLY A 48 -18.49 4.51 6.19
C GLY A 48 -18.24 4.21 4.71
N LYS A 49 -16.98 4.17 4.26
CA LYS A 49 -16.61 3.68 2.94
C LYS A 49 -16.16 2.24 3.03
N ARG A 50 -16.42 1.47 1.97
CA ARG A 50 -15.85 0.14 1.81
C ARG A 50 -14.76 0.23 0.76
N ALA A 51 -13.55 0.58 1.18
CA ALA A 51 -12.36 0.65 0.35
C ALA A 51 -11.14 0.23 1.17
N GLU A 52 -10.39 -0.74 0.67
CA GLU A 52 -9.14 -1.23 1.25
C GLU A 52 -8.09 -1.39 0.16
N VAL A 53 -6.86 -0.94 0.42
CA VAL A 53 -5.72 -1.07 -0.50
C VAL A 53 -4.48 -1.45 0.29
N GLY A 54 -3.83 -2.53 -0.15
CA GLY A 54 -2.53 -2.96 0.34
C GLY A 54 -1.46 -2.89 -0.74
N THR A 55 -0.22 -2.62 -0.34
CA THR A 55 0.95 -2.71 -1.21
C THR A 55 1.89 -3.81 -0.74
N LYS A 56 2.63 -4.41 -1.67
CA LYS A 56 3.64 -5.42 -1.38
C LYS A 56 4.83 -5.21 -2.30
N VAL A 57 6.02 -5.17 -1.72
CA VAL A 57 7.28 -5.11 -2.46
C VAL A 57 7.97 -6.46 -2.37
N GLY A 58 8.15 -7.13 -3.52
CA GLY A 58 8.93 -8.35 -3.64
C GLY A 58 10.35 -8.07 -4.15
N ALA A 59 11.11 -9.14 -4.41
CA ALA A 59 12.45 -9.01 -4.96
C ALA A 59 12.45 -8.31 -6.33
N TYR A 60 11.57 -8.74 -7.25
CA TYR A 60 11.58 -8.31 -8.65
C TYR A 60 10.27 -7.69 -9.14
N ILE A 61 9.24 -7.70 -8.30
CA ILE A 61 7.91 -7.18 -8.61
C ILE A 61 7.39 -6.46 -7.39
N ARG A 62 6.76 -5.30 -7.62
CA ARG A 62 5.92 -4.60 -6.65
C ARG A 62 4.46 -4.68 -7.08
N THR A 63 3.57 -4.84 -6.12
CA THR A 63 2.14 -5.09 -6.36
C THR A 63 1.33 -4.20 -5.42
N PHE A 64 0.17 -3.77 -5.89
CA PHE A 64 -0.90 -3.29 -5.02
C PHE A 64 -2.17 -4.06 -5.33
N SER A 65 -3.00 -4.27 -4.33
CA SER A 65 -4.29 -4.94 -4.47
C SER A 65 -5.27 -4.41 -3.46
N GLY A 66 -6.54 -4.40 -3.84
CA GLY A 66 -7.58 -3.89 -2.98
C GLY A 66 -8.96 -4.42 -3.34
N ASP A 67 -9.89 -4.22 -2.42
CA ASP A 67 -11.30 -4.40 -2.66
C ASP A 67 -12.09 -3.18 -2.22
N CYS A 68 -13.18 -2.91 -2.94
CA CYS A 68 -14.06 -1.80 -2.62
C CYS A 68 -15.50 -2.03 -3.06
N SER A 69 -16.43 -1.21 -2.56
CA SER A 69 -17.75 -1.08 -3.19
C SER A 69 -17.62 -0.38 -4.56
N PRO A 70 -18.50 -0.64 -5.54
CA PRO A 70 -18.45 0.07 -6.82
C PRO A 70 -18.57 1.60 -6.69
N SER A 71 -19.29 2.09 -5.68
CA SER A 71 -19.44 3.52 -5.41
C SER A 71 -18.18 4.16 -4.80
N ASP A 72 -17.34 3.38 -4.14
CA ASP A 72 -16.11 3.86 -3.49
C ASP A 72 -14.85 3.65 -4.34
N LEU A 73 -15.00 3.18 -5.60
CA LEU A 73 -13.87 2.84 -6.46
C LEU A 73 -12.91 4.02 -6.68
N GLU A 74 -13.42 5.22 -6.84
CA GLU A 74 -12.58 6.43 -6.98
C GLU A 74 -11.72 6.65 -5.73
N THR A 75 -12.31 6.54 -4.53
CA THR A 75 -11.56 6.66 -3.27
C THR A 75 -10.52 5.54 -3.14
N ALA A 76 -10.83 4.33 -3.60
CA ALA A 76 -9.91 3.21 -3.56
C ALA A 76 -8.74 3.34 -4.56
N LEU A 77 -8.82 4.23 -5.55
CA LEU A 77 -7.78 4.46 -6.56
C LEU A 77 -6.99 5.76 -6.37
N GLN A 78 -7.39 6.62 -5.43
CA GLN A 78 -6.64 7.82 -5.03
C GLN A 78 -5.48 7.46 -4.09
#